data_AF-A0AAW7VJW9-F1
#
_entry.id   AF-A0AAW7VJW9-F1
#
_cell.length_a   1.000
_cell.length_b   1.000
_cell.length_c   1.000
_cell.angle_alpha   90.00
_cell.angle_beta   90.00
_cell.angle_gamma   90.00
#
_symmetry.space_group_name_H-M   'P 1'
#
loop_
_entity.id
_entity.type
_entity.pdbx_description
1 polymer ?
#
loop_
_entity_poly.entity_id
_entity_poly.type
_entity_poly.pdbx_seq_one_letter_code
_entity_poly.pdbx_strand_id
1 'polypeptide(L)'
;MRSRKQTKPRQNGLFKRFTLLVVGFFKERFVWARRKPDTIDADHDKRIAENYVYDEVLGVNVPRSEFEKRTKFNNGDYKLTPDEIKRLPSRPNQEQPEVNRSINLTPSMPPEHMRQGSAPKLSPPSHKKH
;
A
#
# COMPACT_ATOMS: atom_id res chain seq x y z
N MET A 1 6.87 79.44 24.03
CA MET A 1 7.55 78.14 23.87
C MET A 1 7.68 77.48 25.24
N ARG A 2 7.06 76.31 25.46
CA ARG A 2 7.11 75.60 26.76
C ARG A 2 8.39 74.76 26.85
N SER A 3 9.35 75.17 27.68
CA SER A 3 10.56 74.39 27.96
C SER A 3 10.23 73.18 28.86
N ARG A 4 10.42 71.96 28.35
CA ARG A 4 10.36 70.73 29.16
C ARG A 4 11.66 70.61 29.96
N LYS A 5 11.55 70.46 31.29
CA LYS A 5 12.70 70.16 32.15
C LYS A 5 13.27 68.78 31.78
N GLN A 6 14.55 68.73 31.43
CA GLN A 6 15.23 67.49 31.08
C GLN A 6 15.69 66.80 32.38
N THR A 7 14.94 65.81 32.84
CA THR A 7 15.29 65.04 34.04
C THR A 7 16.40 64.05 33.69
N LYS A 8 17.50 64.05 34.45
CA LYS A 8 18.61 63.10 34.25
C LYS A 8 18.10 61.66 34.40
N PRO A 9 18.54 60.72 33.53
CA PRO A 9 18.10 59.34 33.62
C PRO A 9 18.58 58.73 34.94
N ARG A 10 17.63 58.42 35.82
CA ARG A 10 17.91 57.77 37.10
C ARG A 10 18.30 56.32 36.80
N GLN A 11 19.59 56.02 36.77
CA GLN A 11 20.14 54.67 36.57
C GLN A 11 19.89 53.81 37.82
N ASN A 12 18.63 53.58 38.17
CA ASN A 12 18.29 52.54 39.13
C ASN A 12 18.57 51.21 38.40
N GLY A 13 19.64 50.51 38.77
CA GLY A 13 20.03 49.21 38.22
C GLY A 13 19.00 48.08 38.40
N LEU A 14 17.76 48.42 38.76
CA LEU A 14 16.61 47.53 38.88
C LEU A 14 16.35 46.77 37.58
N PHE A 15 16.43 47.45 36.43
CA PHE A 15 16.21 46.79 35.14
C PHE A 15 17.28 45.72 34.87
N LYS A 16 18.54 45.96 35.24
CA LYS A 16 19.63 44.97 35.11
C LYS A 16 19.38 43.73 35.97
N ARG A 17 18.94 43.93 37.22
CA ARG A 17 18.60 42.81 38.13
C ARG A 17 17.40 42.03 37.62
N PHE A 18 16.37 42.73 37.15
CA PHE A 18 15.18 42.12 36.57
C PHE A 18 15.51 41.29 35.33
N THR A 19 16.29 41.83 34.38
CA THR A 19 16.71 41.08 33.19
C THR A 19 17.53 39.84 33.55
N LEU A 20 18.36 39.90 34.60
CA LEU A 20 19.13 38.74 35.04
C LEU A 20 18.22 37.63 35.59
N LEU A 21 17.19 37.99 36.36
CA LEU A 21 16.19 37.04 36.87
C LEU A 21 15.38 36.41 35.74
N VAL A 22 14.95 37.22 34.77
CA VAL A 22 14.18 36.74 33.60
C VAL A 22 15.00 35.76 32.75
N VAL A 23 16.26 36.11 32.47
CA VAL A 23 17.16 35.23 31.70
C VAL A 23 17.45 33.93 32.46
N GLY A 24 17.66 33.99 33.78
CA GLY A 24 17.84 32.79 34.62
C GLY A 24 16.62 31.87 34.58
N PHE A 25 15.43 32.43 34.77
CA PHE A 25 14.16 31.69 34.72
C PHE A 25 13.95 30.98 33.38
N PHE A 26 14.18 31.68 32.27
CA PHE A 26 14.07 31.07 30.94
C PHE A 26 15.13 30.02 30.70
N LYS A 27 16.38 30.24 31.13
CA LYS A 27 17.45 29.25 30.96
C LYS A 27 17.13 27.95 31.71
N GLU A 28 16.65 28.01 32.94
CA GLU A 28 16.28 26.82 33.71
C GLU A 28 15.06 26.08 33.11
N ARG A 29 14.02 26.82 32.72
CA ARG A 29 12.82 26.25 32.11
C ARG A 29 13.08 25.64 30.73
N PHE A 30 13.89 26.30 29.89
CA PHE A 30 14.14 25.85 28.51
C PHE A 30 15.25 24.80 28.40
N VAL A 31 16.21 24.75 29.34
CA VAL A 31 17.18 23.65 29.39
C VAL A 31 16.50 22.33 29.73
N TRP A 32 15.42 22.34 30.54
CA TRP A 32 14.56 21.16 30.73
C TRP A 32 13.65 20.89 29.52
N ALA A 33 13.21 21.93 28.81
CA ALA A 33 12.39 21.79 27.60
C ALA A 33 13.18 21.30 26.37
N ARG A 34 14.51 21.19 26.43
CA ARG A 34 15.26 20.42 25.43
C ARG A 34 14.91 18.94 25.60
N ARG A 35 13.82 18.51 24.93
CA ARG A 35 13.60 17.09 24.64
C ARG A 35 14.88 16.54 24.03
N LYS A 36 15.26 15.34 24.45
CA LYS A 36 16.26 14.56 23.73
C LYS A 36 15.79 14.47 22.27
N PRO A 37 16.69 14.56 21.27
CA PRO A 37 16.29 14.23 19.91
C PRO A 37 15.70 12.81 19.95
N ASP A 38 14.45 12.67 19.52
CA ASP A 38 13.77 11.38 19.51
C ASP A 38 14.42 10.51 18.43
N THR A 39 15.48 9.77 18.78
CA THR A 39 16.22 8.89 17.85
C THR A 39 15.34 7.77 17.26
N ILE A 40 14.16 7.56 17.85
CA ILE A 40 13.14 6.60 17.39
C ILE A 40 12.76 6.85 15.93
N ASP A 41 12.71 8.12 15.51
CA ASP A 41 12.26 8.51 14.18
C ASP A 41 13.26 8.08 13.08
N ALA A 42 14.55 8.32 13.30
CA ALA A 42 15.59 7.97 12.33
C ALA A 42 15.74 6.45 12.12
N ASP A 43 15.68 5.67 13.20
CA ASP A 43 15.73 4.21 13.11
C ASP A 43 14.43 3.63 12.52
N HIS A 44 13.28 4.24 12.82
CA HIS A 44 11.99 3.84 12.26
C HIS A 44 11.96 4.08 10.74
N ASP A 45 12.30 5.29 10.30
CA ASP A 45 12.31 5.65 8.88
C ASP A 45 13.29 4.79 8.08
N LYS A 46 14.46 4.49 8.65
CA LYS A 46 15.42 3.55 8.06
C LYS A 46 14.79 2.16 7.86
N ARG A 47 14.11 1.63 8.87
CA ARG A 47 13.44 0.33 8.78
C ARG A 47 12.31 0.33 7.75
N ILE A 48 11.59 1.44 7.59
CA ILE A 48 10.55 1.57 6.56
C ILE A 48 11.18 1.57 5.17
N ALA A 49 12.22 2.38 4.95
CA ALA A 49 12.91 2.48 3.66
C ALA A 49 13.58 1.16 3.24
N GLU A 50 14.05 0.35 4.19
CA GLU A 50 14.69 -0.94 3.90
C GLU A 50 13.67 -2.06 3.60
N ASN A 51 12.53 -2.08 4.31
CA ASN A 51 11.59 -3.20 4.25
C ASN A 51 10.40 -2.99 3.31
N TYR A 52 10.04 -1.75 2.98
CA TYR A 52 8.88 -1.43 2.17
C TYR A 52 9.28 -0.76 0.86
N VAL A 53 8.57 -1.11 -0.21
CA VAL A 53 8.69 -0.53 -1.55
C VAL A 53 7.31 -0.03 -1.96
N TYR A 54 7.26 1.14 -2.60
CA TYR A 54 6.01 1.67 -3.12
C TYR A 54 5.62 0.90 -4.39
N ASP A 55 4.46 0.24 -4.35
CA ASP A 55 3.88 -0.46 -5.51
C ASP A 55 2.99 0.52 -6.28
N GLU A 56 3.45 0.98 -7.44
CA GLU A 56 2.74 1.95 -8.28
C GLU A 56 1.40 1.41 -8.83
N VAL A 57 1.29 0.08 -8.98
CA VAL A 57 0.07 -0.54 -9.54
C VAL A 57 -1.07 -0.51 -8.52
N LEU A 58 -0.75 -0.74 -7.25
CA LEU A 58 -1.73 -0.70 -6.15
C LEU A 58 -1.80 0.65 -5.44
N GLY A 59 -0.81 1.52 -5.63
CA GLY A 59 -0.69 2.81 -4.97
C GLY A 59 -0.39 2.72 -3.46
N VAL A 60 0.16 1.61 -2.98
CA VAL A 60 0.42 1.35 -1.54
C VAL A 60 1.85 0.87 -1.30
N ASN A 61 2.38 1.12 -0.09
CA ASN A 61 3.67 0.57 0.34
C ASN A 61 3.52 -0.92 0.67
N VAL A 62 4.26 -1.76 -0.04
CA VAL A 62 4.23 -3.22 0.11
C VAL A 62 5.58 -3.69 0.65
N PRO A 63 5.63 -4.72 1.51
CA PRO A 63 6.90 -5.32 1.92
C PRO A 63 7.71 -5.78 0.70
N ARG A 64 9.02 -5.54 0.71
CA ARG A 64 9.92 -5.85 -0.40
C ARG A 64 9.85 -7.32 -0.84
N SER A 65 9.75 -8.24 0.13
CA SER A 65 9.63 -9.67 -0.14
C SER A 65 8.35 -10.05 -0.90
N GLU A 66 7.26 -9.30 -0.69
CA GLU A 66 6.01 -9.48 -1.43
C GLU A 66 6.08 -8.84 -2.81
N PHE A 67 6.65 -7.64 -2.91
CA PHE A 67 6.88 -6.95 -4.19
C PHE A 67 7.75 -7.80 -5.13
N GLU A 68 8.82 -8.40 -4.60
CA GLU A 68 9.71 -9.28 -5.38
C GLU A 68 9.00 -10.55 -5.87
N LYS A 69 8.13 -11.16 -5.05
CA LYS A 69 7.33 -12.33 -5.48
C LYS A 69 6.39 -11.99 -6.63
N ARG A 70 5.72 -10.84 -6.56
CA ARG A 70 4.82 -10.37 -7.63
C ARG A 70 5.59 -10.05 -8.91
N THR A 71 6.72 -9.37 -8.79
CA THR A 71 7.61 -9.05 -9.92
C THR A 71 8.13 -10.32 -10.58
N LYS A 72 8.53 -11.32 -9.79
CA LYS A 72 8.95 -12.63 -10.30
C LYS A 72 7.84 -13.32 -11.08
N PHE A 73 6.61 -13.35 -10.57
CA PHE A 73 5.48 -13.96 -11.26
C PHE A 73 5.14 -13.30 -12.61
N ASN A 74 5.34 -11.98 -12.71
CA ASN A 74 5.08 -11.24 -13.94
C ASN A 74 6.23 -11.31 -14.97
N ASN A 75 7.38 -11.89 -14.60
CA ASN A 75 8.50 -12.03 -15.52
C ASN A 75 8.29 -13.26 -16.42
N GLY A 76 8.34 -13.08 -17.74
CA GLY A 76 8.16 -14.16 -18.71
C GLY A 76 9.20 -15.28 -18.61
N ASP A 77 10.36 -15.00 -18.02
CA ASP A 77 11.45 -15.96 -17.83
C ASP A 77 11.41 -16.69 -16.47
N TYR A 78 10.34 -16.52 -15.69
CA TYR A 78 10.23 -17.15 -14.37
C TYR A 78 10.05 -18.67 -14.46
N LYS A 79 11.06 -19.41 -14.01
CA LYS A 79 10.98 -20.86 -13.82
C LYS A 79 10.65 -21.16 -12.37
N LEU A 80 9.50 -21.81 -12.14
CA LEU A 80 9.12 -22.27 -10.81
C LEU A 80 10.16 -23.26 -10.26
N THR A 81 10.64 -22.99 -9.06
CA THR A 81 11.49 -23.90 -8.29
C THR A 81 10.66 -25.14 -7.89
N PRO A 82 11.20 -26.37 -7.91
CA PRO A 82 10.45 -27.58 -7.55
C PRO A 82 9.69 -27.50 -6.22
N ASP A 83 10.26 -26.81 -5.23
CA ASP A 83 9.67 -26.61 -3.90
C ASP A 83 8.42 -25.70 -3.90
N GLU A 84 8.27 -24.85 -4.93
CA GLU A 84 7.13 -23.94 -5.07
C GLU A 84 5.97 -24.57 -5.87
N ILE A 85 6.19 -25.71 -6.51
CA ILE A 85 5.17 -26.39 -7.32
C ILE A 85 4.21 -27.15 -6.39
N LYS A 86 3.34 -26.42 -5.68
CA LYS A 86 2.09 -27.02 -5.17
C LYS A 86 1.17 -27.27 -6.37
N ARG A 87 1.38 -28.40 -7.05
CA ARG A 87 0.42 -28.86 -8.07
C ARG A 87 -0.94 -28.95 -7.39
N LEU A 88 -1.94 -28.30 -7.97
CA LEU A 88 -3.32 -28.60 -7.64
C LEU A 88 -3.50 -30.13 -7.78
N PRO A 89 -4.26 -30.77 -6.88
CA PRO A 89 -4.53 -32.19 -7.01
C PRO A 89 -5.09 -32.44 -8.42
N SER A 90 -4.54 -33.44 -9.10
CA SER A 90 -5.06 -33.86 -10.39
C SER A 90 -6.55 -34.13 -10.27
N ARG A 91 -7.36 -33.60 -11.19
CA ARG A 91 -8.79 -33.90 -11.25
C ARG A 91 -8.94 -35.43 -11.23
N PRO A 92 -9.81 -36.01 -10.38
CA PRO A 92 -10.09 -37.43 -10.43
C PRO A 92 -10.51 -37.78 -11.86
N ASN A 93 -9.84 -38.77 -12.46
CA ASN A 93 -10.27 -39.32 -13.74
C ASN A 93 -11.67 -39.90 -13.51
N GLN A 94 -12.70 -39.23 -14.01
CA GLN A 94 -13.97 -39.91 -14.23
C GLN A 94 -13.70 -40.89 -15.37
N GLU A 95 -13.37 -42.13 -15.04
CA GLU A 95 -13.52 -43.24 -15.97
C GLU A 95 -14.95 -43.16 -16.49
N GLN A 96 -15.10 -42.89 -17.79
CA GLN A 96 -16.39 -43.02 -18.43
C GLN A 96 -16.82 -44.48 -18.23
N PRO A 97 -18.04 -44.76 -17.73
CA PRO A 97 -18.52 -46.12 -17.61
C PRO A 97 -18.42 -46.83 -18.96
N GLU A 98 -17.92 -48.07 -18.99
CA GLU A 98 -17.67 -48.89 -20.19
C GLU A 98 -18.93 -49.21 -21.04
N VAL A 99 -20.07 -48.62 -20.71
CA VAL A 99 -21.37 -48.81 -21.37
C VAL A 99 -21.38 -48.26 -22.82
N ASN A 100 -20.39 -47.45 -23.21
CA ASN A 100 -20.33 -46.82 -24.53
C ASN A 100 -19.45 -47.55 -25.57
N ARG A 101 -19.11 -48.84 -25.38
CA ARG A 101 -18.27 -49.60 -26.33
C ARG A 101 -19.02 -50.47 -27.35
N SER A 102 -20.35 -50.46 -27.40
CA SER A 102 -21.09 -51.39 -28.28
C SER A 102 -22.36 -50.81 -28.93
N ILE A 103 -22.34 -49.55 -29.36
CA ILE A 103 -23.42 -49.02 -30.22
C ILE A 103 -22.90 -48.89 -31.65
N ASN A 104 -23.23 -49.91 -32.45
CA ASN A 104 -23.14 -49.89 -33.92
C ASN A 104 -23.82 -48.63 -34.45
N LEU A 105 -23.04 -47.80 -35.16
CA LEU A 105 -23.51 -46.59 -35.84
C LEU A 105 -24.42 -46.96 -37.01
N THR A 106 -25.73 -46.98 -36.77
CA THR A 106 -26.75 -46.83 -37.83
C THR A 106 -27.47 -45.49 -37.58
N PRO A 107 -27.53 -44.55 -38.54
CA PRO A 107 -28.10 -43.24 -38.29
C PRO A 107 -29.63 -43.30 -38.45
N SER A 108 -30.38 -43.00 -37.38
CA SER A 108 -31.79 -42.60 -37.49
C SER A 108 -32.03 -41.39 -36.60
N MET A 109 -32.11 -40.22 -37.21
CA MET A 109 -32.66 -38.99 -36.64
C MET A 109 -34.22 -39.04 -36.64
N PRO A 110 -34.95 -38.07 -36.03
CA PRO A 110 -34.77 -37.26 -34.79
C PRO A 110 -36.08 -37.29 -33.91
N PRO A 111 -36.24 -36.64 -32.72
CA PRO A 111 -36.47 -35.17 -32.62
C PRO A 111 -36.02 -34.44 -31.32
N GLU A 112 -35.69 -33.15 -31.53
CA GLU A 112 -36.14 -31.99 -30.74
C GLU A 112 -35.45 -31.43 -29.48
N HIS A 113 -34.50 -32.07 -28.78
CA HIS A 113 -33.99 -31.45 -27.52
C HIS A 113 -32.48 -31.29 -27.35
N MET A 114 -31.69 -31.29 -28.43
CA MET A 114 -30.28 -30.90 -28.36
C MET A 114 -29.98 -29.70 -29.26
N ARG A 115 -30.59 -28.54 -28.97
CA ARG A 115 -30.10 -27.26 -29.49
C ARG A 115 -29.05 -26.69 -28.53
N GLN A 116 -27.81 -26.89 -28.94
CA GLN A 116 -26.72 -25.91 -28.95
C GLN A 116 -26.50 -25.09 -27.68
N GLY A 117 -25.32 -25.31 -27.09
CA GLY A 117 -24.73 -24.44 -26.08
C GLY A 117 -24.82 -22.97 -26.50
N SER A 118 -25.58 -22.21 -25.72
CA SER A 118 -25.60 -20.76 -25.76
C SER A 118 -24.52 -20.25 -24.82
N ALA A 119 -23.37 -19.88 -25.37
CA ALA A 119 -22.52 -18.91 -24.69
C ALA A 119 -23.29 -17.58 -24.60
N PRO A 120 -23.37 -16.92 -23.44
CA PRO A 120 -24.04 -15.63 -23.35
C PRO A 120 -23.19 -14.58 -24.11
N LYS A 121 -23.70 -14.15 -25.26
CA LYS A 121 -23.04 -13.18 -26.13
C LYS A 121 -23.33 -11.77 -25.59
N LEU A 122 -22.37 -11.16 -24.89
CA LEU A 122 -22.45 -9.75 -24.49
C LEU A 122 -22.35 -8.88 -25.74
N SER A 123 -23.44 -8.22 -26.11
CA SER A 123 -23.47 -7.20 -27.17
C SER A 123 -23.79 -5.84 -26.54
N PRO A 124 -23.15 -4.74 -26.98
CA PRO A 124 -23.38 -3.44 -26.38
C PRO A 124 -24.75 -2.86 -26.79
N PRO A 125 -25.38 -2.02 -25.95
CA PRO A 125 -26.68 -1.45 -26.23
C PRO A 125 -26.60 -0.39 -27.34
N SER A 126 -27.36 -0.58 -28.41
CA SER A 126 -27.45 0.40 -29.51
C SER A 126 -28.39 1.55 -29.12
N HIS A 127 -27.88 2.78 -29.09
CA HIS A 127 -28.67 3.99 -28.94
C HIS A 127 -29.68 4.15 -30.09
N LYS A 128 -30.96 4.35 -29.76
CA LYS A 128 -31.96 4.87 -30.69
C LYS A 128 -32.06 6.39 -30.52
N LYS A 129 -31.69 7.13 -31.57
CA LYS A 129 -32.05 8.54 -31.73
C LYS A 129 -33.50 8.59 -32.22
N HIS A 130 -34.31 9.43 -31.58
CA HIS A 130 -35.64 9.84 -32.04
C HIS A 130 -35.53 10.91 -33.13
#